data_AF-D6X385-F1
#
_entry.id   AF-D6X385-F1
#
_cell.length_a   1.000
_cell.length_b   1.000
_cell.length_c   1.000
_cell.angle_alpha   90.00
_cell.angle_beta   90.00
_cell.angle_gamma   90.00
#
_symmetry.space_group_name_H-M   'P 1'
#
loop_
_entity.id
_entity.type
_entity.pdbx_description
1 polymer ?
#
loop_
_entity_poly.entity_id
_entity_poly.type
_entity_poly.pdbx_seq_one_letter_code
_entity_poly.pdbx_strand_id
1 'polypeptide(L)'
;MEKRKDLGLHSSIEDYLSMANLHSSDVEEQISMLKSRIKFYKEESAKMESVLSKLHLIDHPSKTPEEHSVMVQKLANLQKKFDLKELTPNAAVLSHADLLNTHNNYSAKLNIYIKVFIQLNEQLAKRIQHLKSEYKNAENKINKVVTLTPNEIKATEVKISRYEDELAKLEKKYPWLKSEEYNLAHFAKEMNLLISAKREREELVKELSHYQGLKPDLQEASEQLALIKQEYEAISKKLMK
;
A
#
# COMPACT_ATOMS: atom_id res chain seq x y z
N MET A 1 -1.45 -45.35 -39.54
CA MET A 1 -0.04 -45.71 -39.32
C MET A 1 0.71 -44.43 -39.02
N GLU A 2 1.06 -44.16 -37.75
CA GLU A 2 2.18 -43.28 -37.43
C GLU A 2 2.61 -43.55 -35.98
N LYS A 3 3.82 -44.10 -35.86
CA LYS A 3 4.44 -44.55 -34.61
C LYS A 3 4.85 -43.32 -33.80
N ARG A 4 4.30 -43.16 -32.58
CA ARG A 4 4.91 -42.27 -31.59
C ARG A 4 6.20 -42.93 -31.10
N LYS A 5 7.32 -42.26 -31.35
CA LYS A 5 8.64 -42.62 -30.85
C LYS A 5 8.61 -42.52 -29.32
N ASP A 6 8.79 -43.65 -28.65
CA ASP A 6 9.29 -43.67 -27.28
C ASP A 6 10.67 -43.02 -27.28
N LEU A 7 10.72 -41.76 -26.87
CA LEU A 7 11.96 -41.06 -26.59
C LEU A 7 12.46 -41.59 -25.25
N GLY A 8 13.61 -42.27 -25.30
CA GLY A 8 14.25 -42.96 -24.19
C GLY A 8 14.55 -42.04 -23.01
N LEU A 9 13.60 -41.99 -22.08
CA LEU A 9 13.74 -41.34 -20.78
C LEU A 9 14.08 -42.34 -19.66
N HIS A 10 13.96 -43.65 -19.92
CA HIS A 10 14.27 -44.66 -18.92
C HIS A 10 15.77 -44.96 -18.76
N SER A 11 16.60 -44.73 -19.78
CA SER A 11 18.04 -45.00 -19.69
C SER A 11 18.86 -43.87 -19.03
N SER A 12 18.23 -42.77 -18.60
CA SER A 12 18.93 -41.60 -18.05
C SER A 12 18.64 -41.36 -16.57
N ILE A 13 17.85 -42.18 -15.90
CA ILE A 13 17.57 -41.99 -14.46
C ILE A 13 18.53 -42.85 -13.62
N GLU A 14 18.79 -44.09 -14.03
CA GLU A 14 19.70 -45.00 -13.32
C GLU A 14 21.16 -44.51 -13.35
N ASP A 15 21.60 -43.94 -14.48
CA ASP A 15 22.95 -43.38 -14.63
C ASP A 15 23.18 -42.11 -13.77
N TYR A 16 22.12 -41.34 -13.50
CA TYR A 16 22.21 -40.14 -12.66
C TYR A 16 22.12 -40.45 -11.16
N LEU A 17 21.47 -41.56 -10.78
CA LEU A 17 21.38 -42.02 -9.40
C LEU A 17 22.70 -42.62 -8.89
N SER A 18 23.55 -43.14 -9.78
CA SER A 18 24.87 -43.68 -9.43
C SER A 18 25.92 -42.58 -9.19
N MET A 19 25.73 -41.38 -9.78
CA MET A 19 26.65 -40.24 -9.69
C MET A 19 26.38 -39.31 -8.50
N ALA A 20 25.18 -39.34 -7.93
CA ALA A 20 24.80 -38.52 -6.79
C ALA A 20 24.76 -39.42 -5.54
N ASN A 21 25.71 -39.22 -4.63
CA ASN A 21 25.79 -39.83 -3.29
C ASN A 21 24.56 -39.42 -2.43
N LEU A 22 23.36 -39.79 -2.85
CA LEU A 22 22.08 -39.50 -2.21
C LEU A 22 21.58 -40.80 -1.61
N HIS A 23 21.29 -40.79 -0.30
CA HIS A 23 20.67 -41.92 0.35
C HIS A 23 19.34 -42.24 -0.36
N SER A 24 19.15 -43.49 -0.78
CA SER A 24 17.95 -43.99 -1.51
C SER A 24 16.63 -43.49 -0.91
N SER A 25 16.60 -43.33 0.41
CA SER A 25 15.49 -42.78 1.19
C SER A 25 15.08 -41.36 0.76
N ASP A 26 16.01 -40.46 0.51
CA ASP A 26 15.73 -39.05 0.19
C ASP A 26 15.16 -38.90 -1.23
N VAL A 27 15.62 -39.76 -2.15
CA VAL A 27 15.12 -39.82 -3.53
C VAL A 27 13.72 -40.41 -3.56
N GLU A 28 13.45 -41.46 -2.80
CA GLU A 28 12.12 -42.05 -2.67
C GLU A 28 11.10 -41.07 -2.08
N GLU A 29 11.51 -40.26 -1.09
CA GLU A 29 10.66 -39.22 -0.50
C GLU A 29 10.34 -38.09 -1.50
N GLN A 30 11.32 -37.65 -2.29
CA GLN A 30 11.10 -36.67 -3.36
C GLN A 30 10.20 -37.20 -4.48
N ILE A 31 10.34 -38.47 -4.87
CA ILE A 31 9.47 -39.13 -5.83
C ILE A 31 8.03 -39.22 -5.29
N SER A 32 7.86 -39.53 -4.00
CA SER A 32 6.57 -39.56 -3.34
C SER A 32 5.89 -38.18 -3.34
N MET A 33 6.65 -37.11 -3.01
CA MET A 33 6.17 -35.73 -3.10
C MET A 33 5.80 -35.31 -4.53
N LEU A 34 6.59 -35.69 -5.53
CA LEU A 34 6.28 -35.38 -6.93
C LEU A 34 5.01 -36.10 -7.39
N LYS A 35 4.82 -37.37 -7.00
CA LYS A 35 3.60 -38.14 -7.31
C LYS A 35 2.37 -37.51 -6.67
N SER A 36 2.44 -37.08 -5.41
CA SER A 36 1.33 -36.40 -4.74
C SER A 36 1.00 -35.05 -5.40
N ARG A 37 2.03 -34.30 -5.82
CA ARG A 37 1.88 -33.04 -6.54
C ARG A 37 1.25 -33.22 -7.93
N ILE A 38 1.66 -34.24 -8.68
CA ILE A 38 1.06 -34.59 -9.97
C ILE A 38 -0.41 -34.97 -9.79
N LYS A 39 -0.73 -35.75 -8.75
CA LYS A 39 -2.11 -36.11 -8.43
C LYS A 39 -2.95 -34.88 -8.11
N PHE A 40 -2.44 -33.96 -7.30
CA PHE A 40 -3.08 -32.68 -6.99
C PHE A 40 -3.39 -31.89 -8.28
N TYR A 41 -2.41 -31.70 -9.17
CA TYR A 41 -2.65 -30.96 -10.41
C TYR A 41 -3.61 -31.65 -11.38
N LYS A 42 -3.65 -32.99 -11.41
CA LYS A 42 -4.67 -33.72 -12.19
C LYS A 42 -6.07 -33.49 -11.65
N GLU A 43 -6.24 -33.51 -10.34
CA GLU A 43 -7.53 -33.22 -9.68
C GLU A 43 -7.95 -31.76 -9.88
N GLU A 44 -7.01 -30.82 -9.79
CA GLU A 44 -7.25 -29.40 -10.06
C GLU A 44 -7.66 -29.15 -11.52
N SER A 45 -6.98 -29.82 -12.47
CA SER A 45 -7.30 -29.76 -13.91
C SER A 45 -8.69 -30.31 -14.19
N ALA A 46 -9.09 -31.43 -13.58
CA ALA A 46 -10.42 -32.01 -13.73
C ALA A 46 -11.53 -31.10 -13.15
N LYS A 47 -11.26 -30.43 -12.03
CA LYS A 47 -12.17 -29.41 -11.47
C LYS A 47 -12.30 -28.22 -12.42
N MET A 48 -11.19 -27.76 -13.01
CA MET A 48 -11.19 -26.67 -13.97
C MET A 48 -11.94 -27.04 -15.24
N GLU A 49 -11.76 -28.24 -15.80
CA GLU A 49 -12.56 -28.76 -16.90
C GLU A 49 -14.04 -28.81 -16.56
N SER A 50 -14.41 -29.27 -15.36
CA SER A 50 -15.81 -29.26 -14.91
C SER A 50 -16.40 -27.85 -14.82
N VAL A 51 -15.64 -26.87 -14.34
CA VAL A 51 -16.06 -25.46 -14.30
C VAL A 51 -16.22 -24.92 -15.73
N LEU A 52 -15.27 -25.21 -16.62
CA LEU A 52 -15.31 -24.76 -18.01
C LEU A 52 -16.46 -25.41 -18.81
N SER A 53 -16.80 -26.68 -18.55
CA SER A 53 -17.99 -27.32 -19.09
C SER A 53 -19.28 -26.69 -18.55
N LYS A 54 -19.37 -26.43 -17.23
CA LYS A 54 -20.52 -25.72 -16.63
C LYS A 54 -20.71 -24.31 -17.15
N LEU A 55 -19.62 -23.65 -17.54
CA LEU A 55 -19.64 -22.32 -18.16
C LEU A 55 -19.91 -22.38 -19.68
N HIS A 56 -20.20 -23.57 -20.25
CA HIS A 56 -20.36 -23.80 -21.69
C HIS A 56 -19.19 -23.29 -22.54
N LEU A 57 -17.99 -23.17 -21.96
CA LEU A 57 -16.78 -22.74 -22.68
C LEU A 57 -16.13 -23.90 -23.44
N ILE A 58 -16.44 -25.15 -23.07
CA ILE A 58 -15.94 -26.38 -23.70
C ILE A 58 -17.05 -27.17 -24.42
N ASP A 59 -18.33 -26.82 -24.24
CA ASP A 59 -19.49 -27.54 -24.83
C ASP A 59 -19.69 -27.34 -26.34
N HIS A 60 -18.73 -26.69 -26.99
CA HIS A 60 -18.57 -26.81 -28.42
C HIS A 60 -17.25 -27.52 -28.66
N PRO A 61 -17.22 -28.86 -28.81
CA PRO A 61 -16.24 -29.42 -29.72
C PRO A 61 -16.40 -28.61 -30.99
N SER A 62 -15.38 -27.83 -31.31
CA SER A 62 -15.29 -27.05 -32.55
C SER A 62 -15.92 -27.88 -33.66
N LYS A 63 -17.12 -27.48 -34.10
CA LYS A 63 -17.78 -28.12 -35.24
C LYS A 63 -16.73 -28.15 -36.34
N THR A 64 -16.47 -29.33 -36.87
CA THR A 64 -15.44 -29.46 -37.91
C THR A 64 -15.79 -28.54 -39.08
N PRO A 65 -14.80 -28.06 -39.85
CA PRO A 65 -15.07 -27.23 -41.03
C PRO A 65 -16.09 -27.89 -41.99
N GLU A 66 -16.10 -29.23 -42.09
CA GLU A 66 -17.14 -29.98 -42.80
C GLU A 66 -18.55 -29.76 -42.26
N GLU A 67 -18.76 -29.79 -40.95
CA GLU A 67 -20.10 -29.62 -40.35
C GLU A 67 -20.62 -28.19 -40.52
N HIS A 68 -19.73 -27.20 -40.47
CA HIS A 68 -20.06 -25.82 -40.83
C HIS A 68 -20.47 -25.70 -42.31
N SER A 69 -19.75 -26.38 -43.23
CA SER A 69 -20.08 -26.41 -44.66
C SER A 69 -21.47 -27.00 -44.91
N VAL A 70 -21.80 -28.10 -44.22
CA VAL A 70 -23.13 -28.75 -44.32
C VAL A 70 -24.25 -27.85 -43.77
N MET A 71 -24.02 -27.12 -42.68
CA MET A 71 -24.99 -26.14 -42.18
C MET A 71 -25.20 -24.97 -43.13
N VAL A 72 -24.12 -24.44 -43.71
CA VAL A 72 -24.18 -23.33 -44.69
C VAL A 72 -24.94 -23.76 -45.96
N GLN A 73 -24.74 -24.99 -46.44
CA GLN A 73 -25.52 -25.54 -47.56
C GLN A 73 -27.00 -25.72 -47.23
N LYS A 74 -27.33 -26.20 -46.03
CA LYS A 74 -28.74 -26.31 -45.59
C LYS A 74 -29.42 -24.93 -45.52
N LEU A 75 -28.72 -23.92 -45.03
CA LEU A 75 -29.21 -22.54 -44.99
C LEU A 75 -29.41 -21.96 -46.39
N ALA A 76 -28.45 -22.16 -47.30
CA ALA A 76 -28.58 -21.73 -48.71
C ALA A 76 -29.77 -22.41 -49.42
N ASN A 77 -30.05 -23.67 -49.12
CA ASN A 77 -31.20 -24.39 -49.66
C ASN A 77 -32.54 -23.87 -49.11
N LEU A 78 -32.60 -23.54 -47.81
CA LEU A 78 -33.78 -22.91 -47.21
C LEU A 78 -34.02 -21.51 -47.78
N GLN A 79 -32.96 -20.73 -47.97
CA GLN A 79 -33.05 -19.38 -48.54
C GLN A 79 -33.64 -19.40 -49.97
N LYS A 80 -33.19 -20.36 -50.81
CA LYS A 80 -33.77 -20.56 -52.14
C LYS A 80 -35.21 -21.07 -52.11
N LYS A 81 -35.56 -21.92 -51.14
CA LYS A 81 -36.89 -22.53 -51.03
C LYS A 81 -37.99 -21.52 -50.67
N PHE A 82 -37.65 -20.47 -49.93
CA PHE A 82 -38.62 -19.47 -49.45
C PHE A 82 -38.51 -18.11 -50.16
N ASP A 83 -37.75 -18.02 -51.25
CA ASP A 83 -37.48 -16.78 -52.03
C ASP A 83 -37.10 -15.57 -51.13
N LEU A 84 -36.34 -15.86 -50.07
CA LEU A 84 -35.91 -14.88 -49.06
C LEU A 84 -34.71 -14.09 -49.59
N LYS A 85 -34.96 -13.18 -50.54
CA LYS A 85 -33.95 -12.27 -51.12
C LYS A 85 -33.30 -11.35 -50.08
N GLU A 86 -33.97 -11.15 -48.94
CA GLU A 86 -33.49 -10.31 -47.83
C GLU A 86 -32.60 -11.04 -46.82
N LEU A 87 -32.33 -12.33 -47.01
CA LEU A 87 -31.46 -13.13 -46.13
C LEU A 87 -30.11 -13.48 -46.78
N THR A 88 -29.63 -12.65 -47.71
CA THR A 88 -28.21 -12.73 -48.09
C THR A 88 -27.34 -12.36 -46.89
N PRO A 89 -26.13 -12.94 -46.71
CA PRO A 89 -25.20 -12.55 -45.66
C PRO A 89 -25.03 -11.04 -45.59
N ASN A 90 -25.12 -10.37 -46.74
CA ASN A 90 -24.98 -8.92 -46.92
C ASN A 90 -26.17 -8.07 -46.44
N ALA A 91 -27.33 -8.65 -46.13
CA ALA A 91 -28.49 -7.90 -45.64
C ALA A 91 -28.43 -7.63 -44.12
N ALA A 92 -27.60 -8.39 -43.39
CA ALA A 92 -27.27 -8.16 -41.98
C ALA A 92 -25.80 -7.75 -41.78
N VAL A 93 -25.09 -7.38 -42.86
CA VAL A 93 -23.75 -6.77 -42.77
C VAL A 93 -23.97 -5.31 -42.40
N LEU A 94 -23.89 -5.02 -41.10
CA LEU A 94 -23.33 -3.74 -40.66
C LEU A 94 -22.15 -3.44 -41.59
N SER A 95 -22.14 -2.27 -42.24
CA SER A 95 -21.07 -1.90 -43.18
C SER A 95 -19.72 -2.26 -42.56
N HIS A 96 -18.71 -2.64 -43.34
CA HIS A 96 -17.39 -2.97 -42.77
C HIS A 96 -16.88 -1.88 -41.80
N ALA A 97 -17.30 -0.62 -42.02
CA ALA A 97 -17.12 0.52 -41.13
C ALA A 97 -17.89 0.40 -39.79
N ASP A 98 -19.14 -0.06 -39.79
CA ASP A 98 -19.95 -0.26 -38.59
C ASP A 98 -19.44 -1.44 -37.73
N LEU A 99 -18.98 -2.52 -38.37
CA LEU A 99 -18.34 -3.65 -37.66
C LEU A 99 -17.00 -3.21 -37.04
N LEU A 100 -16.25 -2.36 -37.73
CA LEU A 100 -15.05 -1.73 -37.18
C LEU A 100 -15.37 -0.77 -36.02
N ASN A 101 -16.44 0.02 -36.14
CA ASN A 101 -16.89 0.94 -35.09
C ASN A 101 -17.34 0.20 -33.83
N THR A 102 -18.10 -0.89 -33.97
CA THR A 102 -18.50 -1.73 -32.85
C THR A 102 -17.30 -2.41 -32.18
N HIS A 103 -16.35 -2.92 -32.95
CA HIS A 103 -15.10 -3.47 -32.42
C HIS A 103 -14.28 -2.40 -31.67
N ASN A 104 -14.13 -1.20 -32.23
CA ASN A 104 -13.42 -0.09 -31.60
C ASN A 104 -14.10 0.34 -30.29
N ASN A 105 -15.43 0.40 -30.27
CA ASN A 105 -16.19 0.69 -29.05
C ASN A 105 -16.02 -0.39 -27.99
N TYR A 106 -16.03 -1.67 -28.37
CA TYR A 106 -15.78 -2.77 -27.43
C TYR A 106 -14.35 -2.74 -26.90
N SER A 107 -13.36 -2.54 -27.78
CA SER A 107 -11.94 -2.39 -27.41
C SER A 107 -11.72 -1.20 -26.46
N ALA A 108 -12.35 -0.06 -26.71
CA ALA A 108 -12.28 1.10 -25.84
C ALA A 108 -12.87 0.81 -24.44
N LYS A 109 -14.04 0.16 -24.36
CA LYS A 109 -14.64 -0.26 -23.09
C LYS A 109 -13.74 -1.24 -22.35
N LEU A 110 -13.19 -2.23 -23.05
CA LEU A 110 -12.31 -3.24 -22.48
C LEU A 110 -11.01 -2.62 -21.93
N ASN A 111 -10.44 -1.65 -22.65
CA ASN A 111 -9.30 -0.88 -22.19
C ASN A 111 -9.59 -0.06 -20.92
N ILE A 112 -10.81 0.49 -20.79
CA ILE A 112 -11.24 1.17 -19.56
C ILE A 112 -11.29 0.17 -18.40
N TYR A 113 -11.90 -1.01 -18.59
CA TYR A 113 -11.96 -2.03 -17.54
C TYR A 113 -10.58 -2.55 -17.15
N ILE A 114 -9.67 -2.77 -18.10
CA ILE A 114 -8.28 -3.14 -17.83
C ILE A 114 -7.60 -2.08 -16.96
N LYS A 115 -7.75 -0.80 -17.31
CA LYS A 115 -7.15 0.30 -16.53
C LYS A 115 -7.69 0.34 -15.09
N VAL A 116 -9.01 0.19 -14.92
CA VAL A 116 -9.63 0.14 -13.59
C VAL A 116 -9.10 -1.06 -12.79
N PHE A 117 -8.97 -2.23 -13.43
CA PHE A 117 -8.46 -3.44 -12.77
C PHE A 117 -6.99 -3.29 -12.35
N ILE A 118 -6.15 -2.69 -13.20
CA ILE A 118 -4.75 -2.39 -12.87
C ILE A 118 -4.69 -1.44 -11.67
N GLN A 119 -5.46 -0.35 -11.68
CA GLN A 119 -5.52 0.59 -10.57
C GLN A 119 -5.98 -0.07 -9.26
N LEU A 120 -7.01 -0.92 -9.33
CA LEU A 120 -7.52 -1.64 -8.18
C LEU A 120 -6.44 -2.57 -7.60
N ASN A 121 -5.74 -3.31 -8.46
CA ASN A 121 -4.65 -4.19 -8.05
C ASN A 121 -3.49 -3.42 -7.42
N GLU A 122 -3.11 -2.26 -7.97
CA GLU A 122 -2.10 -1.40 -7.37
C GLU A 122 -2.52 -0.90 -5.98
N GLN A 123 -3.78 -0.49 -5.81
CA GLN A 123 -4.30 -0.08 -4.50
C GLN A 123 -4.33 -1.24 -3.51
N LEU A 124 -4.77 -2.42 -3.93
CA LEU A 124 -4.75 -3.65 -3.13
C LEU A 124 -3.32 -4.02 -2.70
N ALA A 125 -2.35 -3.98 -3.62
CA ALA A 125 -0.95 -4.26 -3.32
C ALA A 125 -0.39 -3.29 -2.26
N LYS A 126 -0.67 -1.98 -2.41
CA LYS A 126 -0.28 -0.96 -1.42
C LYS A 126 -0.93 -1.22 -0.06
N ARG A 127 -2.23 -1.55 -0.02
CA ARG A 127 -2.96 -1.85 1.21
C ARG A 127 -2.41 -3.09 1.91
N ILE A 128 -2.10 -4.15 1.17
CA ILE A 128 -1.50 -5.38 1.70
C ILE A 128 -0.12 -5.08 2.29
N GLN A 129 0.71 -4.29 1.60
CA GLN A 129 2.02 -3.91 2.10
C GLN A 129 1.93 -3.09 3.39
N HIS A 130 0.98 -2.14 3.45
CA HIS A 130 0.73 -1.35 4.64
C HIS A 130 0.29 -2.23 5.82
N LEU A 131 -0.71 -3.11 5.62
CA LEU A 131 -1.18 -4.04 6.65
C LEU A 131 -0.07 -4.97 7.15
N LYS A 132 0.81 -5.46 6.26
CA LYS A 132 1.99 -6.25 6.66
C LYS A 132 2.93 -5.46 7.56
N SER A 133 3.14 -4.17 7.26
CA SER A 133 3.97 -3.31 8.10
C SER A 133 3.34 -3.03 9.46
N GLU A 134 2.02 -2.81 9.52
CA GLU A 134 1.29 -2.64 10.77
C GLU A 134 1.32 -3.89 11.63
N TYR A 135 1.11 -5.06 11.02
CA TYR A 135 1.20 -6.35 11.71
C TYR A 135 2.59 -6.54 12.32
N LYS A 136 3.66 -6.32 11.54
CA LYS A 136 5.04 -6.42 12.04
C LYS A 136 5.32 -5.44 13.17
N ASN A 137 4.76 -4.23 13.10
CA ASN A 137 4.87 -3.25 14.17
C ASN A 137 4.13 -3.68 15.44
N ALA A 138 2.92 -4.25 15.30
CA ALA A 138 2.16 -4.78 16.43
C ALA A 138 2.85 -5.99 17.07
N GLU A 139 3.35 -6.92 16.26
CA GLU A 139 4.15 -8.07 16.69
C GLU A 139 5.39 -7.61 17.48
N ASN A 140 6.14 -6.62 16.96
CA ASN A 140 7.29 -6.05 17.68
C ASN A 140 6.89 -5.41 19.02
N LYS A 141 5.72 -4.73 19.09
CA LYS A 141 5.22 -4.15 20.34
C LYS A 141 4.85 -5.24 21.34
N ILE A 142 4.15 -6.29 20.90
CA ILE A 142 3.79 -7.43 21.75
C ILE A 142 5.07 -8.13 22.24
N ASN A 143 6.02 -8.40 21.35
CA ASN A 143 7.28 -9.01 21.73
C ASN A 143 8.04 -8.18 22.76
N LYS A 144 8.05 -6.84 22.65
CA LYS A 144 8.63 -5.96 23.68
C LYS A 144 7.95 -6.09 25.05
N VAL A 145 6.62 -6.23 25.07
CA VAL A 145 5.86 -6.42 26.32
C VAL A 145 6.10 -7.82 26.89
N VAL A 146 6.15 -8.84 26.02
CA VAL A 146 6.41 -10.25 26.38
C VAL A 146 7.86 -10.46 26.83
N THR A 147 8.81 -9.63 26.37
CA THR A 147 10.21 -9.66 26.83
C THR A 147 10.43 -9.03 28.20
N LEU A 148 9.45 -8.35 28.81
CA LEU A 148 9.54 -8.04 30.23
C LEU A 148 9.45 -9.35 31.00
N THR A 149 10.61 -9.86 31.39
CA THR A 149 10.69 -11.12 32.12
C THR A 149 9.99 -10.96 33.47
N PRO A 150 9.39 -12.03 34.03
CA PRO A 150 8.83 -11.99 35.38
C PRO A 150 9.81 -11.47 36.44
N ASN A 151 11.11 -11.58 36.18
CA ASN A 151 12.18 -11.04 37.03
C ASN A 151 12.32 -9.53 36.93
N GLU A 152 12.16 -8.93 35.75
CA GLU A 152 12.15 -7.48 35.57
C GLU A 152 10.91 -6.86 36.20
N ILE A 153 9.75 -7.52 36.07
CA ILE A 153 8.52 -7.11 36.74
C ILE A 153 8.73 -7.11 38.26
N LYS A 154 9.24 -8.20 38.83
CA LYS A 154 9.60 -8.26 40.26
C LYS A 154 10.62 -7.20 40.66
N ALA A 155 11.63 -6.93 39.83
CA ALA A 155 12.61 -5.88 40.12
C ALA A 155 11.97 -4.48 40.12
N THR A 156 11.01 -4.22 39.23
CA THR A 156 10.24 -2.97 39.23
C THR A 156 9.27 -2.87 40.40
N GLU A 157 8.60 -3.96 40.79
CA GLU A 157 7.74 -4.01 41.99
C GLU A 157 8.53 -3.70 43.26
N VAL A 158 9.74 -4.27 43.40
CA VAL A 158 10.63 -3.97 44.52
C VAL A 158 11.07 -2.50 44.52
N LYS A 159 11.32 -1.91 43.34
CA LYS A 159 11.63 -0.48 43.24
C LYS A 159 10.44 0.40 43.62
N ILE A 160 9.23 0.05 43.16
CA ILE A 160 7.99 0.76 43.51
C ILE A 160 7.78 0.71 45.02
N SER A 161 7.88 -0.47 45.63
CA SER A 161 7.74 -0.64 47.08
C SER A 161 8.77 0.19 47.86
N ARG A 162 10.03 0.27 47.39
CA ARG A 162 11.04 1.15 48.00
C ARG A 162 10.66 2.64 47.92
N TYR A 163 10.16 3.08 46.77
CA TYR A 163 9.73 4.47 46.60
C TYR A 163 8.48 4.78 47.42
N GLU A 164 7.54 3.84 47.55
CA GLU A 164 6.37 3.97 48.42
C GLU A 164 6.80 4.09 49.90
N ASP A 165 7.77 3.30 50.35
CA ASP A 165 8.32 3.40 51.71
C ASP A 165 9.03 4.73 51.95
N GLU A 166 9.82 5.22 50.99
CA GLU A 166 10.45 6.53 51.06
C GLU A 166 9.43 7.67 51.08
N LEU A 167 8.40 7.56 50.26
CA LEU A 167 7.31 8.51 50.21
C LEU A 167 6.54 8.52 51.54
N ALA A 168 6.25 7.36 52.13
CA ALA A 168 5.62 7.26 53.44
C ALA A 168 6.49 7.89 54.56
N LYS A 169 7.82 7.72 54.50
CA LYS A 169 8.76 8.39 55.42
C LYS A 169 8.74 9.91 55.25
N LEU A 170 8.72 10.39 54.01
CA LEU A 170 8.66 11.82 53.70
C LEU A 170 7.32 12.42 54.13
N GLU A 171 6.21 11.75 53.86
CA GLU A 171 4.88 12.16 54.33
C GLU A 171 4.79 12.19 55.85
N LYS A 172 5.45 11.26 56.57
CA LYS A 172 5.52 11.29 58.03
C LYS A 172 6.36 12.47 58.53
N LYS A 173 7.47 12.78 57.86
CA LYS A 173 8.35 13.91 58.19
C LYS A 173 7.70 15.27 57.86
N TYR A 174 6.86 15.28 56.83
CA TYR A 174 6.25 16.49 56.27
C TYR A 174 4.77 16.23 56.00
N PRO A 175 3.90 16.34 57.02
CA PRO A 175 2.48 16.01 56.91
C PRO A 175 1.71 16.85 55.87
N TRP A 176 2.22 18.04 55.55
CA TRP A 176 1.67 18.93 54.53
C TRP A 176 1.77 18.34 53.10
N LEU A 177 2.64 17.35 52.84
CA LEU A 177 2.66 16.64 51.54
C LEU A 177 1.37 15.87 51.24
N LYS A 178 0.58 15.51 52.27
CA LYS A 178 -0.74 14.87 52.11
C LYS A 178 -1.86 15.86 51.80
N SER A 179 -1.62 17.15 52.01
CA SER A 179 -2.65 18.15 51.76
C SER A 179 -2.84 18.35 50.26
N GLU A 180 -4.08 18.51 49.83
CA GLU A 180 -4.46 18.59 48.42
C GLU A 180 -3.84 19.82 47.72
N GLU A 181 -3.53 20.86 48.50
CA GLU A 181 -2.87 22.10 48.07
C GLU A 181 -1.38 21.92 47.77
N TYR A 182 -0.71 20.96 48.41
CA TYR A 182 0.74 20.73 48.29
C TYR A 182 1.06 19.33 47.75
N ASN A 183 0.10 18.70 47.07
CA ASN A 183 0.31 17.40 46.45
C ASN A 183 1.25 17.50 45.24
N LEU A 184 1.89 16.37 44.89
CA LEU A 184 2.85 16.29 43.78
C LEU A 184 2.25 16.74 42.43
N ALA A 185 0.95 16.54 42.23
CA ALA A 185 0.26 16.95 41.01
C ALA A 185 0.13 18.48 40.91
N HIS A 186 -0.11 19.17 42.03
CA HIS A 186 -0.12 20.62 42.12
C HIS A 186 1.28 21.19 41.84
N PHE A 187 2.30 20.64 42.49
CA PHE A 187 3.70 21.02 42.22
C PHE A 187 4.10 20.79 40.76
N ALA A 188 3.66 19.70 40.13
CA ALA A 188 3.93 19.45 38.71
C ALA A 188 3.26 20.49 37.81
N LYS A 189 2.02 20.91 38.14
CA LYS A 189 1.32 21.99 37.42
C LYS A 189 2.04 23.33 37.58
N GLU A 190 2.40 23.70 38.81
CA GLU A 190 3.16 24.93 39.09
C GLU A 190 4.52 24.94 38.40
N MET A 191 5.24 23.81 38.43
CA MET A 191 6.53 23.68 37.73
C MET A 191 6.38 23.87 36.23
N ASN A 192 5.34 23.30 35.62
CA ASN A 192 5.06 23.49 34.19
C ASN A 192 4.72 24.95 33.86
N LEU A 193 3.93 25.62 34.71
CA LEU A 193 3.65 27.07 34.57
C LEU A 193 4.94 27.90 34.69
N LEU A 194 5.84 27.53 35.60
CA LEU A 194 7.12 28.20 35.76
C LEU A 194 8.01 28.02 34.51
N ILE A 195 8.03 26.82 33.93
CA ILE A 195 8.77 26.50 32.71
C ILE A 195 8.21 27.30 31.52
N SER A 196 6.88 27.39 31.38
CA SER A 196 6.25 28.17 30.32
C SER A 196 6.55 29.67 30.47
N ALA A 197 6.43 30.22 31.67
CA ALA A 197 6.75 31.62 31.95
C ALA A 197 8.23 31.94 31.68
N LYS A 198 9.14 30.99 31.98
CA LYS A 198 10.56 31.14 31.67
C LYS A 198 10.81 31.19 30.16
N ARG A 199 10.14 30.34 29.37
CA ARG A 199 10.27 30.35 27.90
C ARG A 199 9.74 31.64 27.30
N GLU A 200 8.56 32.09 27.75
CA GLU A 200 7.97 33.36 27.31
C GLU A 200 8.90 34.54 27.62
N ARG A 201 9.52 34.56 28.82
CA ARG A 201 10.55 35.54 29.15
C ARG A 201 11.75 35.48 28.20
N GLU A 202 12.23 34.30 27.84
CA GLU A 202 13.34 34.13 26.90
C GLU A 202 12.98 34.60 25.48
N GLU A 203 11.73 34.39 25.04
CA GLU A 203 11.22 34.92 23.77
C GLU A 203 11.13 36.45 23.79
N LEU A 204 10.55 37.04 24.84
CA LEU A 204 10.48 38.50 25.00
C LEU A 204 11.87 39.14 25.07
N VAL A 205 12.85 38.50 25.72
CA VAL A 205 14.24 38.99 25.75
C VAL A 205 14.87 38.95 24.37
N LYS A 206 14.61 37.91 23.57
CA LYS A 206 15.06 37.86 22.18
C LYS A 206 14.41 38.97 21.35
N GLU A 207 13.12 39.19 21.51
CA GLU A 207 12.41 40.26 20.81
C GLU A 207 12.96 41.65 21.19
N LEU A 208 13.18 41.90 22.49
CA LEU A 208 13.81 43.13 22.97
C LEU A 208 15.23 43.33 22.40
N SER A 209 16.00 42.25 22.25
CA SER A 209 17.33 42.32 21.63
C SER A 209 17.26 42.71 20.15
N HIS A 210 16.20 42.29 19.43
CA HIS A 210 15.95 42.71 18.06
C HIS A 210 15.65 44.22 17.97
N TYR A 211 14.83 44.73 18.90
CA TYR A 211 14.51 46.17 18.96
C TYR A 211 15.68 47.03 19.44
N GLN A 212 16.61 46.51 20.24
CA GLN A 212 17.83 47.26 20.60
C GLN A 212 18.69 47.57 19.38
N GLY A 213 18.70 46.70 18.36
CA GLY A 213 19.39 46.92 17.09
C GLY A 213 18.73 47.96 16.17
N LEU A 214 17.45 48.30 16.42
CA LEU A 214 16.70 49.31 15.65
C LEU A 214 16.85 50.74 16.21
N LYS A 215 17.43 50.88 17.41
CA LYS A 215 17.67 52.18 18.05
C LYS A 215 18.66 53.08 17.25
N PRO A 216 19.75 52.55 16.67
CA PRO A 216 20.61 53.29 15.74
C PRO A 216 19.86 53.72 14.48
N ASP A 217 19.07 52.83 13.87
CA ASP A 217 18.30 53.13 12.65
C ASP A 217 17.28 54.27 12.85
N LEU A 218 16.66 54.35 14.03
CA LEU A 218 15.76 55.46 14.36
C LEU A 218 16.48 56.81 14.51
N GLN A 219 17.72 56.81 15.00
CA GLN A 219 18.54 58.04 15.07
C GLN A 219 19.00 58.47 13.67
N GLU A 220 19.48 57.53 12.85
CA GLU A 220 19.88 57.81 11.47
C GLU A 220 18.68 58.30 10.63
N ALA A 221 17.51 57.68 10.77
CA ALA A 221 16.29 58.13 10.10
C ALA A 221 15.86 59.54 10.57
N SER A 222 16.04 59.87 11.85
CA SER A 222 15.79 61.20 12.39
C SER A 222 16.75 62.24 11.81
N GLU A 223 18.03 61.91 11.68
CA GLU A 223 19.05 62.79 11.09
C GLU A 223 18.81 63.02 9.60
N GLN A 224 18.49 61.96 8.85
CA GLN A 224 18.11 62.06 7.43
C GLN A 224 16.87 62.93 7.24
N LEU A 225 15.86 62.81 8.11
CA LEU A 225 14.66 63.63 8.05
C LEU A 225 14.95 65.11 8.36
N ALA A 226 15.89 65.40 9.26
CA ALA A 226 16.36 66.75 9.53
C ALA A 226 17.07 67.37 8.33
N LEU A 227 17.92 66.59 7.64
CA LEU A 227 18.60 67.03 6.42
C LEU A 227 17.61 67.34 5.28
N ILE A 228 16.64 66.44 5.03
CA ILE A 228 15.60 66.64 4.01
C ILE A 228 14.78 67.90 4.30
N LYS A 229 14.46 68.18 5.57
CA LYS A 229 13.76 69.43 5.94
C LYS A 229 14.59 70.67 5.62
N GLN A 230 15.88 70.66 5.91
CA GLN A 230 16.78 71.77 5.58
C GLN A 230 16.89 71.97 4.06
N GLU A 231 17.01 70.89 3.29
CA GLU A 231 17.03 70.96 1.82
C GLU A 231 15.71 71.50 1.26
N TYR A 232 14.58 71.07 1.80
CA TYR A 232 13.27 71.57 1.40
C TYR A 232 13.10 73.07 1.71
N GLU A 233 13.54 73.53 2.88
CA GLU A 233 13.56 74.95 3.23
C GLU A 233 14.48 75.77 2.30
N ALA A 234 15.64 75.21 1.93
CA ALA A 234 16.56 75.86 1.01
C ALA A 234 15.98 75.95 -0.42
N ILE A 235 15.32 74.90 -0.90
CA ILE A 235 14.63 74.88 -2.20
C ILE A 235 13.43 75.86 -2.18
N SER A 236 12.64 75.86 -1.12
CA SER A 236 11.52 76.79 -0.92
C SER A 236 12.00 78.25 -0.96
N LYS A 237 13.10 78.57 -0.28
CA LYS A 237 13.72 79.91 -0.32
C LYS A 237 14.27 80.29 -1.70
N LYS A 238 14.76 79.33 -2.49
CA LYS A 238 15.20 79.57 -3.88
C LYS A 238 14.03 79.78 -4.84
N LEU A 239 12.89 79.13 -4.61
CA LEU A 239 11.67 79.32 -5.39
C LEU A 239 10.92 80.62 -5.07
N MET A 240 11.16 81.22 -3.90
CA MET A 240 10.59 82.51 -3.49
C MET A 240 11.49 83.73 -3.75
N LYS A 241 12.61 83.55 -4.47
CA LYS A 241 13.43 84.64 -5.04
C LYS A 241 13.21 84.73 -6.54
#